data_AF-A0A0J1EAG1-F1
#
_entry.id   AF-A0A0J1EAG1-F1
#
_cell.length_a   1.000
_cell.length_b   1.000
_cell.length_c   1.000
_cell.angle_alpha   90.00
_cell.angle_beta   90.00
_cell.angle_gamma   90.00
#
_symmetry.space_group_name_H-M   'P 1'
#
loop_
_entity.id
_entity.type
_entity.pdbx_description
1 polymer ?
#
loop_
_entity_poly.entity_id
_entity_poly.type
_entity_poly.pdbx_seq_one_letter_code
_entity_poly.pdbx_strand_id
1 'polypeptide(L)'
;MYLLPCPHCEVPAAVSPARAGDRIACPHCGQEIAVPKLGELRQLPTAEGDETVEKSNARAAEGRANRPTVLFTALGLLAAGLFLAAAFCAVNWATIRIPMTTEGHIDEFRQAYQEVSSAQMIREWEEINRNGVDLPAMYQYRVMELDKWAWLRNAGLFSGAGLLAVIGAVFVGRSGRASGA
;
A
#
# COMPACT_ATOMS: atom_id res chain seq x y z
N MET A 1 -2.55 49.03 6.96
CA MET A 1 -2.38 50.06 8.02
C MET A 1 -1.38 49.52 9.03
N TYR A 2 -0.53 50.36 9.62
CA TYR A 2 0.49 49.92 10.59
C TYR A 2 0.08 50.29 12.01
N LEU A 3 0.43 49.47 13.00
CA LEU A 3 0.16 49.77 14.41
C LEU A 3 1.42 50.37 15.05
N LEU A 4 1.31 51.64 15.49
CA LEU A 4 2.38 52.32 16.22
C LEU A 4 2.01 52.38 17.72
N PRO A 5 2.78 51.78 18.63
CA PRO A 5 2.52 51.89 20.06
C PRO A 5 2.74 53.35 20.52
N CYS A 6 1.78 53.90 21.26
CA CYS A 6 1.92 55.24 21.84
C CYS A 6 2.90 55.21 23.03
N PRO A 7 3.92 56.10 23.09
CA PRO A 7 4.87 56.15 24.20
C PRO A 7 4.24 56.61 25.54
N HIS A 8 3.02 57.14 25.52
CA HIS A 8 2.36 57.69 26.71
C HIS A 8 1.27 56.80 27.30
N CYS A 9 0.60 55.98 26.47
CA CYS A 9 -0.48 55.10 26.94
C CYS A 9 -0.29 53.64 26.54
N GLU A 10 0.78 53.30 25.81
CA GLU A 10 1.11 51.96 25.31
C GLU A 10 0.04 51.31 24.41
N VAL A 11 -1.07 52.00 24.14
CA VAL A 11 -2.12 51.54 23.24
C VAL A 11 -1.68 51.77 21.78
N PRO A 12 -1.81 50.74 20.90
CA PRO A 12 -1.44 50.87 19.49
C PRO A 12 -2.41 51.78 18.74
N ALA A 13 -1.86 52.81 18.09
CA ALA A 13 -2.60 53.68 17.19
C ALA A 13 -2.40 53.24 15.73
N ALA A 14 -3.49 53.11 14.98
CA ALA A 14 -3.44 52.79 13.56
C ALA A 14 -2.96 54.00 12.75
N VAL A 15 -1.83 53.86 12.04
CA VAL A 15 -1.24 54.92 11.21
C VAL A 15 -1.21 54.50 9.74
N SER A 16 -1.53 55.46 8.86
CA SER A 16 -1.41 55.27 7.42
C SER A 16 0.00 55.65 6.94
N PRO A 17 0.55 54.95 5.93
CA PRO A 17 1.89 55.24 5.41
C PRO A 17 2.01 56.64 4.76
N ALA A 18 0.88 57.28 4.44
CA ALA A 18 0.83 58.65 3.91
C ALA A 18 1.16 59.73 4.96
N ARG A 19 1.18 59.39 6.25
CA ARG A 19 1.50 60.30 7.37
C ARG A 19 2.88 60.02 8.00
N ALA A 20 3.75 59.34 7.25
CA ALA A 20 5.09 59.01 7.73
C ALA A 20 5.96 60.26 7.82
N GLY A 21 6.57 60.49 8.99
CA GLY A 21 7.35 61.70 9.28
C GLY A 21 6.54 62.86 9.86
N ASP A 22 5.21 62.72 9.99
CA ASP A 22 4.34 63.71 10.61
C ASP A 22 4.12 63.45 12.11
N ARG A 23 3.47 64.40 12.80
CA ARG A 23 2.97 64.22 14.17
C ARG A 23 1.46 63.99 14.13
N ILE A 24 0.98 62.99 14.85
CA ILE A 24 -0.44 62.71 14.99
C ILE A 24 -0.87 62.73 16.44
N ALA A 25 -2.07 63.20 16.74
CA ALA A 25 -2.64 63.05 18.07
C ALA A 25 -3.07 61.60 18.31
N CYS A 26 -2.72 61.04 19.47
CA CYS A 26 -3.20 59.73 19.90
C CYS A 26 -4.72 59.77 20.07
N PRO A 27 -5.49 58.83 19.48
CA PRO A 27 -6.94 58.80 19.65
C PRO A 27 -7.38 58.46 21.08
N HIS A 28 -6.48 57.93 21.92
CA HIS A 28 -6.79 57.52 23.29
C HIS A 28 -6.36 58.52 24.36
N CYS A 29 -5.18 59.12 24.24
CA CYS A 29 -4.66 60.06 25.25
C CYS A 29 -4.56 61.51 24.76
N GLY A 30 -4.86 61.77 23.48
CA GLY A 30 -4.82 63.11 22.88
C GLY A 30 -3.43 63.72 22.70
N GLN A 31 -2.37 63.05 23.17
CA GLN A 31 -0.99 63.53 23.08
C GLN A 31 -0.40 63.35 21.68
N GLU A 32 0.49 64.25 21.27
CA GLU A 32 1.19 64.17 19.99
C GLU A 32 2.22 63.03 19.98
N ILE A 33 2.10 62.15 18.99
CA ILE A 33 3.04 61.06 18.71
C ILE A 33 3.76 61.38 17.40
N ALA A 34 5.10 61.35 17.41
CA ALA A 34 5.89 61.44 16.19
C ALA A 34 5.82 60.12 15.42
N VAL A 35 5.36 60.15 14.17
CA VAL A 35 5.31 58.97 13.29
C VAL A 35 6.70 58.80 12.65
N PRO A 36 7.37 57.65 12.85
CA PRO A 36 8.68 57.39 12.26
C PRO A 36 8.68 57.48 10.73
N LYS A 37 9.86 57.66 10.12
CA LYS A 37 9.99 57.75 8.66
C LYS A 37 9.59 56.41 8.00
N LEU A 38 9.16 56.47 6.74
CA LEU A 38 8.68 55.32 5.93
C LEU A 38 9.57 54.06 5.98
N GLY A 39 10.89 54.22 6.17
CA GLY A 39 11.83 53.10 6.29
C GLY A 39 11.66 52.25 7.56
N GLU A 40 11.26 52.87 8.68
CA GLU A 40 11.08 52.21 9.99
C GLU A 40 9.64 51.70 10.18
N LEU A 41 8.66 52.33 9.52
CA LEU A 41 7.26 51.86 9.51
C LEU A 41 7.08 50.47 8.88
N ARG A 42 7.93 50.08 7.92
CA ARG A 42 7.91 48.74 7.29
C ARG A 42 8.30 47.61 8.24
N GLN A 43 8.91 47.91 9.38
CA GLN A 43 9.31 46.92 10.38
C GLN A 43 8.22 46.69 11.44
N LEU A 44 7.15 47.49 11.44
CA LEU A 44 6.05 47.35 12.40
C LEU A 44 5.02 46.32 11.90
N PRO A 45 4.48 45.49 12.80
CA PRO A 45 3.47 44.49 12.45
C PRO A 45 2.21 45.16 11.88
N THR A 46 1.79 44.68 10.71
CA THR A 46 0.56 45.12 10.03
C THR A 46 -0.67 44.60 10.76
N ALA A 47 -1.74 45.41 10.82
CA ALA A 47 -2.98 45.07 11.54
C ALA A 47 -3.82 43.95 10.89
N GLU A 48 -3.41 43.46 9.71
CA GLU A 48 -4.03 42.31 9.03
C GLU A 48 -3.07 41.13 9.17
N GLY A 49 -3.41 40.20 10.07
CA GLY A 49 -2.52 39.21 10.65
C GLY A 49 -1.83 38.25 9.67
N ASP A 50 -0.54 38.03 9.96
CA ASP A 50 0.32 37.01 9.36
C ASP A 50 0.07 35.61 9.99
N GLU A 51 -1.19 35.23 10.19
CA GLU A 51 -1.55 33.94 10.82
C GLU A 51 -1.84 32.82 9.81
N THR A 52 -1.89 33.13 8.51
CA THR A 52 -2.34 32.18 7.48
C THR A 52 -1.21 31.48 6.73
N VAL A 53 0.02 32.02 6.75
CA VAL A 53 1.15 31.45 6.00
C VAL A 53 1.86 30.36 6.81
N GLU A 54 2.01 30.50 8.13
CA GLU A 54 2.71 29.51 8.97
C GLU A 54 1.96 28.17 9.12
N LYS A 55 0.63 28.20 9.26
CA LYS A 55 -0.18 26.98 9.48
C LYS A 55 -0.28 26.09 8.22
N SER A 56 -0.12 26.65 7.03
CA SER A 56 -0.17 25.87 5.78
C SER A 56 1.13 25.08 5.54
N ASN A 57 2.27 25.66 5.93
CA ASN A 57 3.58 25.00 5.82
C ASN A 57 3.79 23.92 6.90
N ALA A 58 3.24 24.10 8.12
CA ALA A 58 3.30 23.10 9.18
C ALA A 58 2.55 21.80 8.83
N ARG A 59 1.34 21.91 8.24
CA ARG A 59 0.57 20.73 7.78
C ARG A 59 1.20 20.01 6.58
N ALA A 60 1.90 20.74 5.71
CA ALA A 60 2.62 20.15 4.57
C ALA A 60 3.92 19.42 5.01
N ALA A 61 4.55 19.87 6.09
CA ALA A 61 5.77 19.27 6.65
C ALA A 61 5.49 17.98 7.45
N GLU A 62 4.41 17.92 8.25
CA GLU A 62 4.02 16.72 9.00
C GLU A 62 3.70 15.51 8.10
N GLY A 63 3.11 15.76 6.93
CA GLY A 63 2.83 14.70 5.94
C GLY A 63 4.09 14.09 5.31
N ARG A 64 5.25 14.75 5.42
CA ARG A 64 6.52 14.27 4.85
C ARG A 64 7.37 13.50 5.86
N ALA A 65 7.31 13.84 7.14
CA ALA A 65 8.08 13.18 8.20
C ALA A 65 7.65 11.72 8.47
N ASN A 66 6.36 11.40 8.31
CA ASN A 66 5.83 10.05 8.61
C ASN A 66 5.67 9.13 7.40
N ARG A 67 5.95 9.60 6.18
CA ARG A 67 5.85 8.81 4.93
C ARG A 67 6.60 7.47 4.94
N PRO A 68 7.86 7.37 5.40
CA PRO A 68 8.57 6.08 5.40
C PRO A 68 7.97 5.10 6.43
N THR A 69 7.48 5.59 7.56
CA THR A 69 6.85 4.77 8.61
C THR A 69 5.53 4.17 8.12
N VAL A 70 4.67 4.97 7.48
CA VAL A 70 3.39 4.50 6.92
C VAL A 70 3.61 3.51 5.78
N LEU A 71 4.60 3.76 4.91
CA LEU A 71 4.90 2.84 3.82
C LEU A 71 5.50 1.52 4.33
N PHE A 72 6.36 1.57 5.36
CA PHE A 72 6.89 0.39 6.02
C PHE A 72 5.79 -0.47 6.65
N THR A 73 4.87 0.14 7.40
CA THR A 73 3.76 -0.60 8.03
C THR A 73 2.81 -1.17 6.99
N ALA A 74 2.50 -0.42 5.92
CA ALA A 74 1.67 -0.91 4.82
C ALA A 74 2.30 -2.12 4.12
N LEU A 75 3.61 -2.05 3.80
CA LEU A 75 4.33 -3.18 3.20
C LEU A 75 4.44 -4.38 4.15
N GLY A 76 4.64 -4.14 5.44
CA GLY A 76 4.66 -5.19 6.46
C GLY A 76 3.31 -5.93 6.59
N LEU A 77 2.20 -5.18 6.61
CA LEU A 77 0.85 -5.76 6.64
C LEU A 77 0.53 -6.52 5.34
N LEU A 78 0.94 -5.97 4.19
CA LEU A 78 0.79 -6.65 2.90
C LEU A 78 1.58 -7.97 2.88
N ALA A 79 2.84 -7.95 3.34
CA ALA A 79 3.66 -9.16 3.44
C ALA A 79 3.01 -10.21 4.35
N ALA A 80 2.52 -9.81 5.53
CA ALA A 80 1.84 -10.71 6.45
C ALA A 80 0.59 -11.33 5.81
N GLY A 81 -0.25 -10.54 5.12
CA GLY A 81 -1.42 -11.04 4.39
C GLY A 81 -1.06 -12.05 3.29
N LEU A 82 0.01 -11.77 2.53
CA LEU A 82 0.50 -12.67 1.49
C LEU A 82 1.05 -13.98 2.07
N PHE A 83 1.77 -13.94 3.19
CA PHE A 83 2.24 -15.17 3.84
C PHE A 83 1.10 -15.99 4.45
N LEU A 84 0.05 -15.35 4.98
CA LEU A 84 -1.15 -16.06 5.43
C LEU A 84 -1.86 -16.76 4.27
N ALA A 85 -2.00 -16.08 3.12
CA ALA A 85 -2.55 -16.70 1.91
C ALA A 85 -1.68 -17.86 1.40
N ALA A 86 -0.35 -17.70 1.41
CA ALA A 86 0.58 -18.76 1.05
C ALA A 86 0.47 -19.97 1.98
N ALA A 87 0.39 -19.75 3.30
CA ALA A 87 0.22 -20.80 4.29
C ALA A 87 -1.10 -21.54 4.08
N PHE A 88 -2.19 -20.82 3.83
CA PHE A 88 -3.49 -21.43 3.52
C PHE A 88 -3.41 -22.32 2.25
N CYS A 89 -2.78 -21.84 1.17
CA CYS A 89 -2.58 -22.64 -0.03
C CYS A 89 -1.70 -23.88 0.23
N ALA A 90 -0.63 -23.74 1.01
CA ALA A 90 0.25 -24.85 1.38
C ALA A 90 -0.46 -25.93 2.21
N VAL A 91 -1.35 -25.53 3.13
CA VAL A 91 -2.19 -26.48 3.89
C VAL A 91 -3.12 -27.25 2.96
N ASN A 92 -3.82 -26.56 2.05
CA ASN A 92 -4.69 -27.22 1.08
C ASN A 92 -3.92 -28.16 0.15
N TRP A 93 -2.72 -27.76 -0.28
CA TRP A 93 -1.83 -28.63 -1.04
C TRP A 93 -1.45 -29.90 -0.26
N ALA A 94 -1.11 -29.76 1.02
CA ALA A 94 -0.68 -30.87 1.87
C ALA A 94 -1.81 -31.83 2.23
N THR A 95 -3.06 -31.35 2.32
CA THR A 95 -4.23 -32.18 2.68
C THR A 95 -4.76 -33.00 1.50
N ILE A 96 -4.56 -32.56 0.25
CA ILE A 96 -4.98 -33.33 -0.93
C ILE A 96 -4.11 -34.58 -1.08
N ARG A 97 -4.73 -35.75 -0.91
CA ARG A 97 -4.11 -37.06 -1.17
C ARG A 97 -4.55 -37.55 -2.54
N ILE A 98 -3.59 -37.88 -3.39
CA ILE A 98 -3.86 -38.45 -4.72
C ILE A 98 -3.89 -39.97 -4.56
N PRO A 99 -5.02 -40.65 -4.82
CA PRO A 99 -5.15 -42.08 -4.54
C PRO A 99 -4.41 -42.96 -5.56
N MET A 100 -4.25 -42.49 -6.79
CA MET A 100 -3.71 -43.24 -7.91
C MET A 100 -2.85 -42.32 -8.78
N THR A 101 -1.70 -42.79 -9.26
CA THR A 101 -0.95 -42.09 -10.30
C THR A 101 -1.36 -42.58 -11.68
N THR A 102 -1.02 -41.82 -12.72
CA THR A 102 -1.26 -42.22 -14.11
C THR A 102 -0.56 -43.53 -14.42
N GLU A 103 0.69 -43.70 -13.97
CA GLU A 103 1.47 -44.93 -14.16
C GLU A 103 0.82 -46.10 -13.44
N GLY A 104 0.39 -45.91 -12.18
CA GLY A 104 -0.32 -46.95 -11.43
C GLY A 104 -1.61 -47.38 -12.13
N HIS A 105 -2.36 -46.42 -12.67
CA HIS A 105 -3.59 -46.69 -13.42
C HIS A 105 -3.33 -47.44 -14.73
N ILE A 106 -2.27 -47.09 -15.45
CA ILE A 106 -1.84 -47.83 -16.65
C ILE A 106 -1.44 -49.26 -16.29
N ASP A 107 -0.73 -49.46 -15.18
CA ASP A 107 -0.31 -50.78 -14.74
C ASP A 107 -1.49 -51.65 -14.26
N GLU A 108 -2.47 -51.06 -13.57
CA GLU A 108 -3.73 -51.72 -13.20
C GLU A 108 -4.47 -52.20 -14.44
N PHE A 109 -4.64 -51.32 -15.44
CA PHE A 109 -5.25 -51.70 -16.71
C PHE A 109 -4.45 -52.79 -17.42
N ARG A 110 -3.13 -52.68 -17.45
CA ARG A 110 -2.27 -53.69 -18.09
C ARG A 110 -2.47 -55.06 -17.45
N GLN A 111 -2.55 -55.14 -16.12
CA GLN A 111 -2.80 -56.39 -15.41
C GLN A 111 -4.20 -56.93 -15.72
N ALA A 112 -5.23 -56.08 -15.66
CA ALA A 112 -6.59 -56.49 -15.99
C ALA A 112 -6.69 -57.06 -17.41
N TYR A 113 -6.06 -56.41 -18.40
CA TYR A 113 -6.06 -56.88 -19.80
C TYR A 113 -5.29 -58.18 -20.02
N GLN A 114 -4.38 -58.59 -19.12
CA GLN A 114 -3.72 -59.89 -19.22
C GLN A 114 -4.66 -61.05 -18.87
N GLU A 115 -5.70 -60.80 -18.08
CA GLU A 115 -6.67 -61.81 -17.65
C GLU A 115 -7.87 -61.92 -18.61
N VAL A 116 -8.05 -60.95 -19.51
CA VAL A 116 -9.16 -60.89 -20.46
C VAL A 116 -8.95 -61.88 -21.60
N SER A 117 -10.01 -62.62 -21.97
CA SER A 117 -9.96 -63.53 -23.12
C SER A 117 -9.84 -62.78 -24.45
N SER A 118 -9.16 -63.39 -25.44
CA SER A 118 -9.04 -62.82 -26.79
C SER A 118 -10.38 -62.51 -27.45
N ALA A 119 -11.40 -63.37 -27.24
CA ALA A 119 -12.75 -63.15 -27.74
C ALA A 119 -13.42 -61.91 -27.14
N GLN A 120 -13.13 -61.58 -25.88
CA GLN A 120 -13.63 -60.36 -25.25
C GLN A 120 -12.94 -59.11 -25.78
N MET A 121 -11.62 -59.14 -25.98
CA MET A 121 -10.89 -58.01 -26.59
C MET A 121 -11.40 -57.68 -27.99
N ILE A 122 -11.70 -58.70 -28.81
CA ILE A 122 -12.27 -58.50 -30.16
C ILE A 122 -13.63 -57.80 -30.08
N ARG A 123 -14.48 -58.20 -29.12
CA ARG A 123 -15.79 -57.55 -28.92
C ARG A 123 -15.66 -56.11 -28.46
N GLU A 124 -14.78 -55.83 -27.49
CA GLU A 124 -14.49 -54.46 -27.05
C GLU A 124 -13.97 -53.60 -28.21
N TRP A 125 -13.09 -54.15 -29.05
CA TRP A 125 -12.59 -53.45 -30.24
C TRP A 125 -13.69 -53.17 -31.26
N GLU A 126 -14.56 -54.15 -31.56
CA GLU A 126 -15.70 -53.95 -32.47
C GLU A 126 -16.68 -52.91 -31.93
N GLU A 127 -16.90 -52.89 -30.62
CA GLU A 127 -17.73 -51.90 -29.95
C GLU A 127 -17.13 -50.50 -30.05
N ILE A 128 -15.84 -50.35 -29.76
CA ILE A 128 -15.11 -49.08 -29.94
C ILE A 128 -15.14 -48.62 -31.41
N ASN A 129 -14.98 -49.53 -32.36
CA ASN A 129 -14.98 -49.18 -33.78
C ASN A 129 -16.38 -48.78 -34.28
N ARG A 130 -17.43 -49.33 -33.68
CA ARG A 130 -18.83 -49.03 -34.02
C ARG A 130 -19.32 -47.73 -33.38
N ASN A 131 -19.02 -47.56 -32.09
CA ASN A 131 -19.58 -46.48 -31.27
C ASN A 131 -18.61 -45.30 -31.11
N GLY A 132 -17.35 -45.46 -31.53
CA GLY A 132 -16.26 -44.52 -31.26
C GLY A 132 -15.63 -44.74 -29.89
N VAL A 133 -14.49 -44.10 -29.67
CA VAL A 133 -13.89 -44.01 -28.33
C VAL A 133 -14.60 -42.87 -27.61
N ASP A 134 -15.55 -43.21 -26.73
CA ASP A 134 -16.02 -42.25 -25.74
C ASP A 134 -14.86 -41.94 -24.81
N LEU A 135 -14.29 -40.74 -24.96
CA LEU A 135 -13.30 -40.21 -24.02
C LEU A 135 -14.07 -39.79 -22.77
N PRO A 136 -13.98 -40.53 -21.65
CA PRO A 136 -14.63 -40.11 -20.44
C PRO A 136 -14.07 -38.74 -20.03
N ALA A 137 -14.87 -38.00 -19.27
CA ALA A 137 -14.37 -36.84 -18.54
C ALA A 137 -13.09 -37.23 -17.78
N MET A 138 -12.17 -36.28 -17.62
CA MET A 138 -10.88 -36.50 -16.98
C MET A 138 -11.03 -37.29 -15.68
N TYR A 139 -10.26 -38.37 -15.53
CA TYR A 139 -10.32 -39.21 -14.34
C TYR A 139 -10.13 -38.38 -13.06
N GLN A 140 -10.86 -38.74 -12.00
CA GLN A 140 -10.89 -37.98 -10.74
C GLN A 140 -9.49 -37.79 -10.14
N TYR A 141 -8.63 -38.83 -10.19
CA TYR A 141 -7.27 -38.72 -9.68
C TYR A 141 -6.45 -37.65 -10.43
N ARG A 142 -6.70 -37.47 -11.73
CA ARG A 142 -6.03 -36.47 -12.56
C ARG A 142 -6.55 -35.06 -12.26
N VAL A 143 -7.86 -34.91 -12.02
CA VAL A 143 -8.43 -33.62 -11.57
C VAL A 143 -7.82 -33.23 -10.22
N MET A 144 -7.75 -34.15 -9.26
CA MET A 144 -7.13 -33.92 -7.95
C MET A 144 -5.64 -33.57 -8.06
N GLU A 145 -4.92 -34.19 -9.00
CA GLU A 145 -3.52 -33.86 -9.27
C GLU A 145 -3.37 -32.42 -9.79
N LEU A 146 -4.20 -32.01 -10.75
CA LEU A 146 -4.21 -30.64 -11.29
C LEU A 146 -4.57 -29.61 -10.22
N ASP A 147 -5.57 -29.89 -9.40
CA ASP A 147 -5.97 -29.02 -8.29
C ASP A 147 -4.84 -28.89 -7.28
N LYS A 148 -4.18 -29.99 -6.94
CA LYS A 148 -3.00 -29.98 -6.07
C LYS A 148 -1.90 -29.09 -6.68
N TRP A 149 -1.57 -29.24 -7.95
CA TRP A 149 -0.58 -28.37 -8.61
C TRP A 149 -0.98 -26.89 -8.61
N ALA A 150 -2.26 -26.58 -8.77
CA ALA A 150 -2.76 -25.21 -8.71
C ALA A 150 -2.53 -24.58 -7.32
N TRP A 151 -2.81 -25.32 -6.25
CA TRP A 151 -2.53 -24.89 -4.88
C TRP A 151 -1.04 -24.62 -4.65
N LEU A 152 -0.16 -25.50 -5.14
CA LEU A 152 1.28 -25.34 -5.00
C LEU A 152 1.77 -24.08 -5.74
N ARG A 153 1.31 -23.86 -6.97
CA ARG A 153 1.66 -22.68 -7.75
C ARG A 153 1.22 -21.40 -7.06
N ASN A 154 -0.01 -21.36 -6.54
CA ASN A 154 -0.53 -20.20 -5.83
C ASN A 154 0.24 -19.94 -4.53
N ALA A 155 0.58 -20.99 -3.76
CA ALA A 155 1.43 -20.88 -2.58
C ALA A 155 2.80 -20.27 -2.92
N GLY A 156 3.41 -20.69 -4.04
CA GLY A 156 4.66 -20.14 -4.55
C GLY A 156 4.54 -18.66 -4.94
N LEU A 157 3.48 -18.28 -5.67
CA LEU A 157 3.23 -16.89 -6.07
C LEU A 157 3.06 -15.97 -4.85
N PHE A 158 2.24 -16.35 -3.88
CA PHE A 158 2.02 -15.56 -2.67
C PHE A 158 3.29 -15.46 -1.81
N SER A 159 4.05 -16.56 -1.67
CA SER A 159 5.32 -16.54 -0.94
C SER A 159 6.33 -15.62 -1.61
N GLY A 160 6.44 -15.66 -2.94
CA GLY A 160 7.33 -14.79 -3.72
C GLY A 160 6.96 -13.32 -3.59
N ALA A 161 5.67 -12.99 -3.73
CA ALA A 161 5.18 -11.62 -3.56
C ALA A 161 5.38 -11.12 -2.11
N GLY A 162 5.15 -11.98 -1.11
CA GLY A 162 5.38 -11.67 0.30
C GLY A 162 6.84 -11.35 0.58
N LEU A 163 7.78 -12.14 0.04
CA LEU A 163 9.22 -11.87 0.14
C LEU A 163 9.61 -10.54 -0.49
N LEU A 164 9.08 -10.21 -1.67
CA LEU A 164 9.33 -8.93 -2.32
C LEU A 164 8.82 -7.75 -1.47
N ALA A 165 7.64 -7.89 -0.85
CA ALA A 165 7.10 -6.88 0.06
C ALA A 165 7.98 -6.70 1.32
N VAL A 166 8.49 -7.79 1.90
CA VAL A 166 9.45 -7.72 3.02
C VAL A 166 10.73 -7.01 2.61
N ILE A 167 11.29 -7.37 1.45
CA ILE A 167 12.50 -6.72 0.92
C ILE A 167 12.24 -5.22 0.74
N GLY A 168 11.13 -4.85 0.11
CA GLY A 168 10.71 -3.45 -0.05
C GLY A 168 10.58 -2.72 1.28
N ALA A 169 9.96 -3.34 2.29
CA ALA A 169 9.84 -2.78 3.63
C ALA A 169 11.23 -2.52 4.24
N VAL A 170 12.17 -3.47 4.14
CA VAL A 170 13.54 -3.31 4.64
C VAL A 170 14.25 -2.12 3.98
N PHE A 171 14.13 -1.97 2.65
CA PHE A 171 14.73 -0.84 1.93
C PHE A 171 14.14 0.51 2.37
N VAL A 172 12.80 0.62 2.45
CA VAL A 172 12.10 1.82 2.90
C VAL A 172 12.47 2.18 4.34
N GLY A 173 12.54 1.18 5.23
CA GLY A 173 12.93 1.34 6.62
C GLY A 173 14.38 1.83 6.77
N ARG A 174 15.29 1.39 5.89
CA ARG A 174 16.69 1.86 5.87
C ARG A 174 16.80 3.29 5.34
N SER A 175 16.07 3.64 4.26
CA SER A 175 16.11 5.00 3.70
C SER A 175 15.50 6.05 4.64
N GLY A 176 14.44 5.69 5.38
CA GLY A 176 13.84 6.59 6.36
C GLY A 176 14.76 6.92 7.53
N ARG A 177 15.64 5.98 7.92
CA ARG A 177 16.59 6.16 9.03
C ARG A 177 17.79 7.04 8.65
N ALA A 178 18.20 7.01 7.37
CA ALA A 178 19.32 7.80 6.87
C ALA A 178 18.99 9.30 6.64
N SER A 179 17.72 9.66 6.51
CA SER A 179 17.28 11.06 6.35
C SER A 179 16.93 11.77 7.66
N GLY A 180 16.93 11.04 8.78
CA GLY A 180 16.61 11.57 10.12
C GLY A 180 17.82 11.69 11.06
N ALA A 181 19.03 11.42 10.57
CA ALA A 181 20.31 11.66 11.25
C ALA A 181 21.03 12.81 10.54
#